data_AF-A0A1H8K5E4-F1
#
_entry.id   AF-A0A1H8K5E4-F1
#
_cell.length_a   1.000
_cell.length_b   1.000
_cell.length_c   1.000
_cell.angle_alpha   90.00
_cell.angle_beta   90.00
_cell.angle_gamma   90.00
#
_symmetry.space_group_name_H-M   'P 1'
#
loop_
_entity.id
_entity.type
_entity.pdbx_description
1 polymer ?
#
loop_
_entity_poly.entity_id
_entity_poly.type
_entity_poly.pdbx_seq_one_letter_code
_entity_poly.pdbx_strand_id
1 'polypeptide(L)'
;MADREPKRIRRERTKGYKLPEGAVCVDRTTRWGNPFRVGDPCPSSVLNVAIGGTPLARQGVVEDRKHAVELFSYWLMAEVPYTSVDIRRDLAGRDLACWCPLPEPGEADWCHAALLLILANGEPDA
;
A
#
# COMPACT_ATOMS: atom_id res chain seq x y z
N MET A 1 20.55 -2.09 -18.06
CA MET A 1 19.61 -3.09 -17.50
C MET A 1 18.23 -2.55 -17.81
N ALA A 2 17.35 -3.37 -18.38
CA ALA A 2 16.15 -2.87 -19.06
C ALA A 2 15.34 -1.89 -18.21
N ASP A 3 15.01 -0.78 -18.86
CA ASP A 3 14.18 0.35 -18.45
C ASP A 3 12.74 -0.10 -18.17
N ARG A 4 12.57 -0.93 -17.13
CA ARG A 4 11.26 -1.47 -16.74
C ARG A 4 10.79 -0.75 -15.48
N GLU A 5 9.68 -0.05 -15.63
CA GLU A 5 8.93 0.53 -14.53
C GLU A 5 8.44 -0.58 -13.56
N PRO A 6 8.78 -0.51 -12.26
CA PRO A 6 8.28 -1.44 -11.26
C PRO A 6 6.76 -1.40 -11.18
N LYS A 7 6.13 -2.58 -11.14
CA LYS A 7 4.66 -2.68 -11.18
C LYS A 7 4.07 -3.47 -10.04
N ARG A 8 2.78 -3.24 -9.79
CA ARG A 8 2.03 -4.04 -8.83
C ARG A 8 1.65 -5.38 -9.45
N ILE A 9 1.81 -6.44 -8.66
CA ILE A 9 1.41 -7.80 -9.02
C ILE A 9 0.30 -8.25 -8.08
N ARG A 10 -0.79 -8.77 -8.65
CA ARG A 10 -1.77 -9.52 -7.88
C ARG A 10 -1.26 -10.95 -7.68
N ARG A 11 -1.17 -11.39 -6.44
CA ARG A 11 -0.83 -12.78 -6.10
C ARG A 11 -1.94 -13.73 -6.53
N GLU A 12 -1.56 -14.94 -6.94
CA GLU A 12 -2.48 -16.02 -7.28
C GLU A 12 -2.36 -17.20 -6.31
N ARG A 13 -3.47 -17.93 -6.13
CA ARG A 13 -3.52 -19.16 -5.33
C ARG A 13 -3.43 -20.43 -6.18
N THR A 14 -3.13 -20.27 -7.47
CA THR A 14 -2.94 -21.38 -8.41
C THR A 14 -1.78 -22.25 -7.93
N LYS A 15 -1.99 -23.56 -7.88
CA LYS A 15 -0.99 -24.52 -7.37
C LYS A 15 0.29 -24.38 -8.19
N GLY A 16 1.42 -24.16 -7.51
CA GLY A 16 2.72 -23.98 -8.15
C GLY A 16 3.05 -22.53 -8.56
N TYR A 17 2.13 -21.58 -8.35
CA TYR A 17 2.42 -20.16 -8.55
C TYR A 17 3.59 -19.73 -7.67
N LYS A 18 4.56 -19.08 -8.30
CA LYS A 18 5.69 -18.41 -7.66
C LYS A 18 5.66 -16.95 -8.09
N LEU A 19 6.06 -16.06 -7.20
CA LEU A 19 6.29 -14.67 -7.58
C LEU A 19 7.38 -14.61 -8.66
N PRO A 20 7.26 -13.68 -9.63
CA PRO A 20 8.34 -13.41 -10.56
C PRO A 20 9.64 -13.09 -9.84
N GLU A 21 10.77 -13.41 -10.47
CA GLU A 21 12.09 -13.12 -9.93
C GLU A 21 12.23 -11.62 -9.62
N GLY A 22 12.77 -11.31 -8.44
CA GLY A 22 12.95 -9.93 -7.98
C GLY A 22 11.72 -9.25 -7.36
N ALA A 23 10.51 -9.81 -7.54
CA ALA A 23 9.29 -9.27 -6.93
C ALA A 23 9.22 -9.52 -5.42
N VAL A 24 8.73 -8.53 -4.67
CA VAL A 24 8.63 -8.57 -3.20
C VAL A 24 7.18 -8.74 -2.77
N CYS A 25 6.92 -9.71 -1.90
CA CYS A 25 5.63 -9.84 -1.24
C CYS A 25 5.46 -8.74 -0.18
N VAL A 26 4.44 -7.91 -0.34
CA VAL A 26 4.10 -6.84 0.62
C VAL A 26 2.75 -7.07 1.27
N ASP A 27 2.19 -8.28 1.20
CA ASP A 27 0.90 -8.54 1.85
C ASP A 27 0.94 -8.38 3.37
N ARG A 28 -0.24 -8.44 4.00
CA ARG A 28 -0.42 -8.25 5.44
C ARG A 28 0.39 -9.19 6.35
N THR A 29 1.00 -10.25 5.81
CA THR A 29 1.84 -11.18 6.59
C THR A 29 3.30 -10.75 6.66
N THR A 30 3.68 -9.72 5.89
CA THR A 30 5.05 -9.18 5.90
C THR A 30 5.10 -7.86 6.64
N ARG A 31 6.33 -7.39 6.93
CA ARG A 31 6.55 -6.08 7.56
C ARG A 31 6.02 -4.91 6.74
N TRP A 32 5.76 -5.08 5.44
CA TRP A 32 5.25 -4.05 4.53
C TRP A 32 3.71 -4.06 4.40
N GLY A 33 3.06 -4.96 5.13
CA GLY A 33 1.63 -5.14 5.08
C GLY A 33 0.86 -3.96 5.66
N ASN A 34 -0.23 -3.55 5.01
CA ASN A 34 -1.18 -2.62 5.61
C ASN A 34 -1.89 -3.28 6.82
N PRO A 35 -1.75 -2.73 8.04
CA PRO A 35 -2.36 -3.29 9.24
C PRO A 35 -3.87 -3.05 9.35
N PHE A 36 -4.42 -2.08 8.61
CA PHE A 36 -5.82 -1.68 8.68
C PHE A 36 -6.71 -2.62 7.87
N ARG A 37 -7.69 -3.25 8.51
CA ARG A 37 -8.67 -4.13 7.85
C ARG A 37 -10.04 -3.50 7.87
N VAL A 38 -10.75 -3.66 6.76
CA VAL A 38 -12.17 -3.27 6.67
C VAL A 38 -12.96 -3.94 7.80
N GLY A 39 -13.73 -3.14 8.53
CA GLY A 39 -14.50 -3.56 9.70
C GLY A 39 -13.78 -3.45 11.05
N ASP A 40 -12.45 -3.30 11.07
CA ASP A 40 -11.73 -3.03 12.32
C ASP A 40 -12.03 -1.61 12.81
N PRO A 41 -11.99 -1.34 14.13
CA PRO A 41 -12.09 0.03 14.66
C PRO A 41 -11.01 0.94 14.09
N CYS A 42 -11.36 2.20 13.80
CA CYS A 42 -10.36 3.19 13.44
C CYS A 42 -9.42 3.46 14.62
N PRO A 43 -8.11 3.64 14.37
CA PRO A 43 -7.17 4.03 15.41
C PRO A 43 -7.58 5.35 16.07
N SER A 44 -7.46 5.45 17.40
CA SER A 44 -7.71 6.71 18.10
C SER A 44 -6.77 7.84 17.65
N SER A 45 -5.59 7.49 17.13
CA SER A 45 -4.61 8.44 16.60
C SER A 45 -5.13 9.26 15.41
N VAL A 46 -6.19 8.81 14.72
CA VAL A 46 -6.76 9.51 13.56
C VAL A 46 -8.06 10.27 13.88
N LEU A 47 -8.50 10.31 15.14
CA LEU A 47 -9.78 10.94 15.54
C LEU A 47 -9.90 12.40 15.12
N ASN A 48 -8.81 13.16 15.17
CA ASN A 48 -8.78 14.58 14.83
C ASN A 48 -7.97 14.86 13.55
N VAL A 49 -7.79 13.84 12.70
CA VAL A 49 -7.02 13.96 11.46
C VAL A 49 -7.99 14.00 10.28
N ALA A 50 -7.73 14.89 9.32
CA ALA A 50 -8.45 14.96 8.06
C ALA A 50 -7.47 15.02 6.88
N ILE A 51 -7.81 14.35 5.78
CA ILE A 51 -7.08 14.42 4.50
C ILE A 51 -7.99 15.12 3.50
N GLY A 52 -7.54 16.25 2.93
CA GLY A 52 -8.34 17.04 1.98
C GLY A 52 -9.68 17.52 2.56
N GLY A 53 -9.72 17.82 3.86
CA GLY A 53 -10.95 18.22 4.57
C GLY A 53 -11.88 17.07 4.94
N THR A 54 -11.57 15.83 4.56
CA THR A 54 -12.34 14.63 4.95
C THR A 54 -11.74 14.00 6.21
N PRO A 55 -12.49 13.88 7.32
CA PRO A 55 -12.00 13.19 8.52
C PRO A 55 -11.55 11.76 8.20
N LEU A 56 -10.44 11.30 8.78
CA LEU A 56 -10.03 9.90 8.70
C LEU A 56 -10.89 9.03 9.62
N ALA A 57 -11.16 9.47 10.85
CA ALA A 57 -12.07 8.75 11.75
C ALA A 57 -13.55 9.05 11.43
N ARG A 58 -14.02 8.58 10.26
CA ARG A 58 -15.37 8.82 9.76
C ARG A 58 -16.45 8.09 10.59
N GLN A 59 -16.66 6.80 10.33
CA GLN A 59 -17.67 5.97 11.00
C GLN A 59 -17.15 5.21 12.23
N GLY A 60 -15.95 5.55 12.72
CA GLY A 60 -15.30 4.83 13.81
C GLY A 60 -14.76 3.43 13.44
N VAL A 61 -14.96 2.99 12.20
CA VAL A 61 -14.42 1.74 11.63
C VAL A 61 -13.76 1.99 10.28
N VAL A 62 -12.86 1.11 9.88
CA VAL A 62 -12.28 1.10 8.53
C VAL A 62 -13.37 0.66 7.54
N GLU A 63 -13.79 1.59 6.69
CA GLU A 63 -15.00 1.43 5.87
C GLU A 63 -14.80 0.53 4.66
N ASP A 64 -13.70 0.78 3.94
CA ASP A 64 -13.40 0.12 2.69
C ASP A 64 -11.90 0.08 2.44
N ARG A 65 -11.52 -0.46 1.28
CA ARG A 65 -10.13 -0.60 0.88
C ARG A 65 -9.43 0.75 0.67
N LYS A 66 -10.15 1.78 0.19
CA LYS A 66 -9.61 3.13 0.01
C LYS A 66 -9.26 3.73 1.38
N HIS A 67 -10.21 3.67 2.31
CA HIS A 67 -10.03 4.15 3.67
C HIS A 67 -8.86 3.44 4.38
N ALA A 68 -8.72 2.12 4.22
CA ALA A 68 -7.55 1.39 4.74
C ALA A 68 -6.21 1.93 4.18
N VAL A 69 -6.15 2.32 2.90
CA VAL A 69 -4.95 2.91 2.28
C VAL A 69 -4.71 4.34 2.77
N GLU A 70 -5.76 5.15 2.97
CA GLU A 70 -5.64 6.50 3.53
C GLU A 70 -5.07 6.47 4.96
N LEU A 71 -5.57 5.57 5.82
CA LEU A 71 -5.04 5.35 7.16
C LEU A 71 -3.57 4.92 7.12
N PHE A 72 -3.23 4.03 6.18
CA PHE A 72 -1.86 3.57 6.00
C PHE A 72 -0.93 4.68 5.53
N SER A 73 -1.38 5.51 4.59
CA SER A 73 -0.63 6.69 4.15
C SER A 73 -0.31 7.63 5.31
N TYR A 74 -1.30 7.90 6.17
CA TYR A 74 -1.09 8.69 7.39
C TYR A 74 -0.06 8.05 8.34
N TRP A 75 -0.10 6.73 8.54
CA TRP A 75 0.90 6.03 9.35
C TRP A 75 2.32 6.10 8.77
N LEU A 76 2.45 5.97 7.45
CA LEU A 76 3.75 6.09 6.77
C LEU A 76 4.29 7.52 6.87
N MET A 77 3.43 8.54 6.80
CA MET A 77 3.82 9.93 7.07
C MET A 77 4.30 10.16 8.51
N ALA A 78 3.77 9.39 9.46
CA ALA A 78 4.22 9.39 10.85
C ALA A 78 5.48 8.51 11.08
N GLU A 79 6.03 7.90 10.02
CA GLU A 79 7.19 7.00 10.03
C GLU A 79 7.04 5.78 10.98
N VAL A 80 5.84 5.22 11.05
CA VAL A 80 5.55 4.03 11.86
C VAL A 80 4.94 2.91 10.98
N PRO A 81 5.43 1.65 11.06
CA PRO A 81 6.53 1.15 11.90
C PRO A 81 7.92 1.24 11.22
N TYR A 82 8.02 1.90 10.07
CA TYR A 82 9.27 2.07 9.32
C TYR A 82 9.26 3.41 8.58
N THR A 83 10.45 3.83 8.17
CA THR A 83 10.68 5.14 7.56
C THR A 83 10.51 5.11 6.04
N SER A 84 10.43 6.29 5.44
CA SER A 84 10.53 6.44 3.97
C SER A 84 11.88 5.93 3.42
N VAL A 85 12.96 6.02 4.22
CA VAL A 85 14.29 5.49 3.88
C VAL A 85 14.26 3.97 3.81
N ASP A 86 13.58 3.29 4.74
CA ASP A 86 13.43 1.83 4.70
C ASP A 86 12.68 1.37 3.46
N ILE A 87 11.58 2.07 3.12
CA ILE A 87 10.79 1.79 1.91
C ILE A 87 11.69 1.85 0.67
N ARG A 88 12.41 2.96 0.47
CA ARG A 88 13.28 3.14 -0.70
C ARG A 88 14.41 2.13 -0.74
N ARG A 89 15.10 1.91 0.39
CA ARG A 89 16.21 0.95 0.49
C ARG A 89 15.78 -0.45 0.06
N ASP A 90 14.62 -0.90 0.53
CA ASP A 90 14.23 -2.31 0.41
C ASP A 90 13.36 -2.58 -0.83
N LEU A 91 12.61 -1.57 -1.32
CA LEU A 91 11.57 -1.75 -2.35
C LEU A 91 11.82 -1.02 -3.68
N ALA A 92 12.75 -0.05 -3.74
CA ALA A 92 13.01 0.68 -4.98
C ALA A 92 13.44 -0.27 -6.12
N GLY A 93 12.89 -0.05 -7.32
CA GLY A 93 13.17 -0.86 -8.50
C GLY A 93 12.56 -2.26 -8.48
N ARG A 94 11.68 -2.60 -7.52
CA ARG A 94 11.09 -3.94 -7.38
C ARG A 94 9.59 -3.96 -7.65
N ASP A 95 9.13 -4.98 -8.35
CA ASP A 95 7.70 -5.26 -8.45
C ASP A 95 7.15 -5.64 -7.06
N LEU A 96 5.99 -5.10 -6.69
CA LEU A 96 5.38 -5.34 -5.37
C LEU A 96 4.12 -6.19 -5.49
N ALA A 97 4.05 -7.28 -4.73
CA ALA A 97 2.98 -8.26 -4.81
C ALA A 97 2.05 -8.23 -3.58
N CYS A 98 0.75 -8.15 -3.85
CA CYS A 98 -0.31 -8.20 -2.84
C CYS A 98 -1.51 -9.03 -3.34
N TRP A 99 -2.41 -9.42 -2.44
CA TRP A 99 -3.64 -10.14 -2.78
C TRP A 99 -4.77 -9.26 -3.32
N CYS A 100 -4.70 -7.94 -3.14
CA CYS A 100 -5.75 -7.03 -3.61
C CYS A 100 -5.96 -7.17 -5.13
N PRO A 101 -7.22 -7.15 -5.61
CA PRO A 101 -7.51 -7.18 -7.03
C PRO A 101 -6.84 -5.99 -7.74
N LEU A 102 -6.50 -6.16 -9.02
CA LEU A 102 -6.07 -5.05 -9.87
C LEU A 102 -7.29 -4.12 -10.12
N PRO A 103 -7.10 -2.79 -10.24
CA PRO A 103 -8.16 -1.89 -10.65
C PRO A 103 -8.59 -2.22 -12.08
N GLU A 104 -9.84 -1.89 -12.44
CA GLU A 104 -10.22 -1.87 -13.85
C GLU A 104 -9.53 -0.70 -14.57
N PRO A 105 -9.39 -0.75 -15.92
CA PRO A 105 -8.84 0.37 -16.67
C PRO A 105 -9.58 1.68 -16.38
N GLY A 106 -8.86 2.69 -15.92
CA GLY A 106 -9.42 4.01 -15.55
C GLY A 106 -9.85 4.14 -14.08
N GLU A 107 -9.81 3.07 -13.29
CA GLU A 107 -10.07 3.13 -11.85
C GLU A 107 -8.79 3.43 -11.05
N ALA A 108 -8.96 4.11 -9.91
CA ALA A 108 -7.87 4.32 -8.97
C ALA A 108 -7.44 3.01 -8.29
N ASP A 109 -6.13 2.80 -8.17
CA ASP A 109 -5.58 1.62 -7.52
C ASP A 109 -5.55 1.77 -5.99
N TRP A 110 -6.67 1.44 -5.35
CA TRP A 110 -6.75 1.38 -3.89
C TRP A 110 -6.06 0.11 -3.36
N CYS A 111 -4.74 0.01 -3.50
CA CYS A 111 -3.93 -1.03 -2.89
C CYS A 111 -2.72 -0.40 -2.19
N HIS A 112 -2.38 -0.88 -1.00
CA HIS A 112 -1.22 -0.36 -0.29
C HIS A 112 0.10 -0.65 -1.02
N ALA A 113 0.16 -1.72 -1.82
CA ALA A 113 1.31 -1.99 -2.68
C ALA A 113 1.48 -0.93 -3.78
N ALA A 114 0.39 -0.34 -4.27
CA ALA A 114 0.46 0.77 -5.22
C ALA A 114 1.03 2.04 -4.54
N LEU A 115 0.58 2.34 -3.32
CA LEU A 115 1.16 3.41 -2.50
C LEU A 115 2.66 3.18 -2.22
N LEU A 116 3.05 1.96 -1.83
CA LEU A 116 4.46 1.63 -1.59
C LEU A 116 5.32 1.74 -2.85
N LEU A 117 4.79 1.41 -4.03
CA LEU A 117 5.51 1.61 -5.31
C LEU A 117 5.82 3.09 -5.55
N ILE A 118 4.84 3.97 -5.33
CA ILE A 118 5.01 5.42 -5.47
C ILE A 118 6.08 5.91 -4.49
N LEU A 119 5.97 5.55 -3.21
CA LEU A 119 6.90 6.00 -2.17
C LEU A 119 8.32 5.46 -2.36
N ALA A 120 8.46 4.23 -2.87
CA ALA A 120 9.75 3.57 -3.08
C ALA A 120 10.52 4.14 -4.27
N ASN A 121 9.82 4.58 -5.33
CA ASN A 121 10.45 5.03 -6.56
C ASN A 121 10.43 6.56 -6.73
N GLY A 122 9.72 7.30 -5.86
CA GLY A 122 9.49 8.73 -6.05
C GLY A 122 8.42 8.97 -7.12
N GLU A 123 7.95 10.22 -7.28
CA GLU A 123 7.17 10.55 -8.47
C GLU A 123 8.06 10.35 -9.70
N PRO A 124 7.58 9.65 -10.75
CA PRO A 124 8.17 9.81 -12.07
C PRO A 124 7.82 11.23 -12.52
N ASP A 125 8.77 12.16 -12.32
CA ASP A 125 8.78 13.54 -12.82
C ASP A 125 7.42 14.26 -12.88
N ALA A 126 7.12 15.05 -11.84
CA ALA A 126 6.19 16.18 -11.93
C ALA A 126 6.84 17.36 -12.67
#